data_AF-A0A8T5U456-F1
#
_entry.id   AF-A0A8T5U456-F1
#
_cell.length_a   1.000
_cell.length_b   1.000
_cell.length_c   1.000
_cell.angle_alpha   90.00
_cell.angle_beta   90.00
_cell.angle_gamma   90.00
#
_symmetry.space_group_name_H-M   'P 1'
#
loop_
_entity.id
_entity.type
_entity.pdbx_description
1 polymer ?
#
loop_
_entity_poly.entity_id
_entity_poly.type
_entity_poly.pdbx_seq_one_letter_code
_entity_poly.pdbx_strand_id
1 'polypeptide(L)'
;MEKKSIIVISLVLIIGFSVAGTTIFIFYESSKEVSGYYEISGEGIFFSDIEINNQIQKGNINFMTLSKNSSNILEAEWTINYKGFNDPEKFIVITYEEQQPILKIFSTINKPDDIIDLDLTIFFNPNYNNYSFKSDSRNGNIKFNTYKINYSVFEIKTSSGNVDVQLNKSSIYNDFKISTISGDTNLILDHSIFSKDFICTSDSGDQFFDIWNIRFISYSNFNASALSGRINVKWANHFNKSHNININLNSHNDVSIKMWSPIEITKFDISYEAINGTTRFSKSAALFEEIGFNHYHSYNINQSGIDFCNISAITIYGEVYVFIVNCFKWQRFCNWANDFNPYDVHTSGEYVIPKKDHNVTTIEFYNLNYIYLNRTEYLDINFKLLPVTSENIIYLDWDLTYLHAMGIGVGRIEVGISNKTEGNILKLYIDLEYELDRILPTFTNYNFTLFIHPSYSFYNYTI
;
A
#
# COMPACT_ATOMS: atom_id res chain seq x y z
N MET A 1 -37.01 3.06 26.64
CA MET A 1 -37.59 4.37 26.26
C MET A 1 -36.57 5.45 26.60
N GLU A 2 -35.67 5.78 25.67
CA GLU A 2 -34.72 6.89 25.86
C GLU A 2 -35.44 8.24 25.68
N LYS A 3 -35.09 9.20 26.54
CA LYS A 3 -35.77 10.50 26.67
C LYS A 3 -35.63 11.31 25.38
N LYS A 4 -36.75 11.56 24.70
CA LYS A 4 -36.86 12.63 23.71
C LYS A 4 -36.60 13.97 24.41
N SER A 5 -35.57 14.69 24.00
CA SER A 5 -35.40 16.09 24.40
C SER A 5 -36.07 16.95 23.35
N ILE A 6 -37.28 17.43 23.65
CA ILE A 6 -38.04 18.31 22.75
C ILE A 6 -37.78 19.75 23.20
N ILE A 7 -37.27 20.58 22.29
CA ILE A 7 -37.28 22.04 22.49
C ILE A 7 -38.58 22.55 21.85
N VAL A 8 -39.52 22.96 22.69
CA VAL A 8 -40.75 23.62 22.24
C VAL A 8 -40.50 25.12 22.26
N ILE A 9 -40.46 25.73 21.08
CA ILE A 9 -40.46 27.19 20.96
C ILE A 9 -41.88 27.60 20.56
N SER A 10 -42.60 28.18 21.51
CA SER A 10 -43.90 28.79 21.26
C SER A 10 -43.69 30.26 20.90
N LEU A 11 -43.91 30.61 19.64
CA LEU A 11 -43.94 32.00 19.20
C LEU A 11 -45.39 32.49 19.24
N VAL A 12 -45.65 33.46 20.11
CA VAL A 12 -46.94 34.12 20.22
C VAL A 12 -46.80 35.50 19.57
N LEU A 13 -47.48 35.69 18.45
CA LEU A 13 -47.56 36.99 17.79
C LEU A 13 -48.90 37.62 18.17
N ILE A 14 -48.87 38.71 18.93
CA ILE A 14 -50.06 39.49 19.26
C ILE A 14 -50.18 40.61 18.23
N ILE A 15 -51.18 40.50 17.35
CA ILE A 15 -51.56 41.58 16.42
C ILE A 15 -52.99 41.98 16.75
N GLY A 16 -53.17 43.05 17.56
CA GLY A 16 -54.49 43.54 17.96
C GLY A 16 -55.23 42.62 18.96
N PHE A 17 -56.55 42.47 18.81
CA PHE A 17 -57.43 41.70 19.72
C PHE A 17 -57.43 40.17 19.48
N SER A 18 -56.57 39.65 18.59
CA SER A 18 -56.44 38.21 18.36
C SER A 18 -55.01 37.72 18.61
N VAL A 19 -54.91 36.56 19.25
CA VAL A 19 -53.65 35.86 19.51
C VAL A 19 -53.51 34.73 18.49
N ALA A 20 -52.52 34.83 17.60
CA ALA A 20 -52.11 33.72 16.75
C ALA A 20 -50.84 33.10 17.33
N GLY A 21 -50.95 31.89 17.88
CA GLY A 21 -49.82 31.11 18.35
C GLY A 21 -49.39 30.12 17.27
N THR A 22 -48.10 30.06 16.96
CA THR A 22 -47.51 28.94 16.20
C THR A 22 -46.52 28.22 17.09
N THR A 23 -46.75 26.93 17.29
CA THR A 23 -45.83 26.07 18.04
C THR A 23 -44.90 25.39 17.05
N ILE A 24 -43.61 25.68 17.14
CA ILE A 24 -42.58 25.00 16.35
C ILE A 24 -41.98 23.90 17.23
N PHE A 25 -42.10 22.66 16.77
CA PHE A 25 -41.42 21.52 17.38
C PHE A 25 -40.04 21.37 16.74
N ILE A 26 -38.99 21.65 17.49
CA ILE A 26 -37.62 21.33 17.06
C ILE A 26 -37.26 19.99 17.69
N PHE A 27 -37.18 18.97 16.86
CA PHE A 27 -36.66 17.66 17.26
C PHE A 27 -35.13 17.72 17.13
N TYR A 28 -34.43 17.61 18.26
CA TYR A 28 -32.99 17.40 18.25
C TYR A 28 -32.73 15.90 18.40
N GLU A 29 -32.24 15.27 17.33
CA GLU A 29 -31.74 13.90 17.39
C GLU A 29 -30.28 13.92 17.82
N SER A 30 -29.99 13.33 18.98
CA SER A 30 -28.61 13.12 19.42
C SER A 30 -27.91 12.14 18.49
N SER A 31 -26.70 12.46 18.06
CA SER A 31 -25.83 11.50 17.38
C SER A 31 -25.53 10.32 18.30
N LYS A 32 -25.46 9.12 17.70
CA LYS A 32 -25.06 7.89 18.38
C LYS A 32 -23.80 7.34 17.71
N GLU A 33 -22.93 6.75 18.52
CA GLU A 33 -21.70 6.09 18.09
C GLU A 33 -21.81 4.60 18.39
N VAL A 34 -21.53 3.75 17.41
CA VAL A 34 -21.56 2.29 17.56
C VAL A 34 -20.42 1.66 16.78
N SER A 35 -19.72 0.74 17.41
CA SER A 35 -18.72 -0.12 16.76
C SER A 35 -19.31 -1.48 16.41
N GLY A 36 -18.79 -2.11 15.36
CA GLY A 36 -19.20 -3.44 14.92
C GLY A 36 -18.05 -4.25 14.34
N TYR A 37 -18.29 -5.55 14.23
CA TYR A 37 -17.35 -6.54 13.72
C TYR A 37 -18.08 -7.55 12.82
N TYR A 38 -17.43 -7.99 11.76
CA TYR A 38 -17.90 -9.06 10.89
C TYR A 38 -16.72 -9.90 10.43
N GLU A 39 -16.90 -11.22 10.34
CA GLU A 39 -15.87 -12.12 9.82
C GLU A 39 -16.46 -13.17 8.88
N ILE A 40 -15.62 -13.61 7.95
CA ILE A 40 -15.87 -14.78 7.11
C ILE A 40 -14.80 -15.80 7.47
N SER A 41 -15.18 -16.88 8.18
CA SER A 41 -14.26 -17.97 8.50
C SER A 41 -13.84 -18.73 7.25
N GLY A 42 -12.58 -19.15 7.18
CA GLY A 42 -12.06 -20.03 6.14
C GLY A 42 -12.31 -21.52 6.40
N GLU A 43 -12.88 -21.88 7.56
CA GLU A 43 -13.10 -23.28 7.92
C GLU A 43 -14.08 -23.99 6.97
N GLY A 44 -13.64 -25.09 6.38
CA GLY A 44 -14.44 -25.88 5.44
C GLY A 44 -14.63 -25.25 4.06
N ILE A 45 -13.98 -24.11 3.82
CA ILE A 45 -14.07 -23.35 2.58
C ILE A 45 -12.82 -23.56 1.72
N PHE A 46 -13.00 -24.09 0.50
CA PHE A 46 -11.91 -24.34 -0.45
C PHE A 46 -12.07 -23.46 -1.70
N PHE A 47 -11.57 -22.23 -1.63
CA PHE A 47 -11.44 -21.33 -2.78
C PHE A 47 -9.97 -21.03 -3.04
N SER A 48 -9.60 -20.87 -4.31
CA SER A 48 -8.23 -20.46 -4.67
C SER A 48 -8.11 -18.96 -4.85
N ASP A 49 -9.20 -18.27 -5.20
CA ASP A 49 -9.20 -16.87 -5.58
C ASP A 49 -10.32 -16.09 -4.87
N ILE A 50 -10.09 -14.81 -4.61
CA ILE A 50 -11.03 -13.91 -3.92
C ILE A 50 -11.36 -12.72 -4.81
N GLU A 51 -12.63 -12.35 -4.92
CA GLU A 51 -13.07 -11.10 -5.55
C GLU A 51 -13.71 -10.20 -4.49
N ILE A 52 -13.18 -9.00 -4.30
CA ILE A 52 -13.70 -7.99 -3.37
C ILE A 52 -14.31 -6.86 -4.19
N ASN A 53 -15.62 -6.68 -4.04
CA ASN A 53 -16.39 -5.62 -4.65
C ASN A 53 -16.93 -4.68 -3.56
N ASN A 54 -16.26 -3.56 -3.36
CA ASN A 54 -16.64 -2.55 -2.38
C ASN A 54 -17.49 -1.45 -3.00
N GLN A 55 -18.63 -1.17 -2.36
CA GLN A 55 -19.60 -0.13 -2.73
C GLN A 55 -20.05 0.66 -1.49
N ILE A 56 -19.15 0.81 -0.51
CA ILE A 56 -19.38 1.65 0.67
C ILE A 56 -19.08 3.09 0.28
N GLN A 57 -20.11 3.92 0.27
CA GLN A 57 -20.12 5.19 -0.48
C GLN A 57 -19.73 6.44 0.32
N LYS A 58 -19.26 6.27 1.56
CA LYS A 58 -18.97 7.37 2.50
C LYS A 58 -18.03 6.89 3.61
N GLY A 59 -17.28 7.82 4.21
CA GLY A 59 -16.42 7.56 5.36
C GLY A 59 -14.96 7.32 4.98
N ASN A 60 -14.14 6.93 5.95
CA ASN A 60 -12.78 6.46 5.75
C ASN A 60 -12.79 4.94 5.67
N ILE A 61 -12.38 4.40 4.52
CA ILE A 61 -12.42 2.97 4.24
C ILE A 61 -10.99 2.48 4.05
N ASN A 62 -10.54 1.66 4.98
CA ASN A 62 -9.21 1.10 5.00
C ASN A 62 -9.25 -0.36 4.53
N PHE A 63 -8.34 -0.74 3.65
CA PHE A 63 -8.12 -2.12 3.21
C PHE A 63 -6.71 -2.54 3.58
N MET A 64 -6.61 -3.65 4.31
CA MET A 64 -5.35 -4.16 4.83
C MET A 64 -5.31 -5.69 4.74
N THR A 65 -4.13 -6.28 4.88
CA THR A 65 -4.00 -7.74 4.96
C THR A 65 -4.12 -8.22 6.39
N LEU A 66 -4.80 -9.35 6.61
CA LEU A 66 -4.71 -10.11 7.85
C LEU A 66 -3.32 -10.73 8.02
N SER A 67 -3.04 -11.21 9.23
CA SER A 67 -1.94 -12.16 9.44
C SER A 67 -2.12 -13.38 8.55
N LYS A 68 -1.02 -13.88 7.98
CA LYS A 68 -0.99 -15.13 7.20
C LYS A 68 -1.50 -16.34 8.01
N ASN A 69 -1.44 -16.27 9.33
CA ASN A 69 -1.89 -17.34 10.21
C ASN A 69 -3.38 -17.23 10.58
N SER A 70 -4.09 -16.20 10.10
CA SER A 70 -5.53 -16.06 10.37
C SER A 70 -6.30 -17.22 9.73
N SER A 71 -7.23 -17.80 10.50
CA SER A 71 -8.22 -18.76 10.01
C SER A 71 -9.35 -18.10 9.23
N ASN A 72 -9.48 -16.78 9.32
CA ASN A 72 -10.50 -16.01 8.63
C ASN A 72 -10.04 -15.68 7.22
N ILE A 73 -10.99 -15.61 6.29
CA ILE A 73 -10.80 -15.11 4.92
C ILE A 73 -10.80 -13.58 4.94
N LEU A 74 -11.73 -13.01 5.71
CA LEU A 74 -11.95 -11.59 5.83
C LEU A 74 -12.44 -11.24 7.23
N GLU A 75 -11.99 -10.11 7.75
CA GLU A 75 -12.48 -9.48 8.96
C GLU A 75 -12.79 -8.02 8.63
N ALA A 76 -13.84 -7.48 9.22
CA ALA A 76 -14.22 -6.09 9.04
C ALA A 76 -14.61 -5.49 10.39
N GLU A 77 -14.00 -4.36 10.71
CA GLU A 77 -14.23 -3.60 11.92
C GLU A 77 -14.66 -2.19 11.56
N TRP A 78 -15.68 -1.66 12.23
CA TRP A 78 -16.13 -0.30 11.97
C TRP A 78 -16.56 0.44 13.21
N THR A 79 -16.53 1.76 13.12
CA THR A 79 -17.19 2.69 14.04
C THR A 79 -18.04 3.66 13.23
N ILE A 80 -19.31 3.81 13.62
CA ILE A 80 -20.30 4.63 12.91
C ILE A 80 -20.87 5.67 13.84
N ASN A 81 -20.82 6.92 13.40
CA ASN A 81 -21.61 8.00 13.95
C ASN A 81 -22.85 8.22 13.08
N TYR A 82 -24.05 8.13 13.65
CA TYR A 82 -25.31 8.22 12.89
C TYR A 82 -26.41 8.99 13.62
N LYS A 83 -27.46 9.35 12.87
CA LYS A 83 -28.70 9.97 13.36
C LYS A 83 -29.89 9.03 13.21
N GLY A 84 -30.99 9.34 13.90
CA GLY A 84 -32.22 8.56 13.85
C GLY A 84 -32.24 7.31 14.73
N PHE A 85 -33.22 6.45 14.46
CA PHE A 85 -33.56 5.27 15.27
C PHE A 85 -33.24 3.94 14.55
N ASN A 86 -32.32 3.98 13.59
CA ASN A 86 -31.92 2.78 12.86
C ASN A 86 -31.10 1.84 13.74
N ASP A 87 -31.20 0.57 13.39
CA ASP A 87 -30.36 -0.49 13.91
C ASP A 87 -28.96 -0.38 13.27
N PRO A 88 -27.93 -0.03 14.06
CA PRO A 88 -26.60 0.27 13.55
C PRO A 88 -25.94 -0.93 12.86
N GLU A 89 -26.27 -2.16 13.29
CA GLU A 89 -25.76 -3.40 12.70
C GLU A 89 -26.23 -3.62 11.26
N LYS A 90 -27.23 -2.85 10.80
CA LYS A 90 -27.76 -2.95 9.43
C LYS A 90 -27.16 -1.94 8.46
N PHE A 91 -26.31 -1.02 8.93
CA PHE A 91 -25.69 -0.01 8.07
C PHE A 91 -24.63 -0.62 7.16
N ILE A 92 -23.73 -1.43 7.71
CA ILE A 92 -22.71 -2.12 6.93
C ILE A 92 -23.22 -3.50 6.58
N VAL A 93 -23.27 -3.79 5.28
CA VAL A 93 -23.68 -5.10 4.78
C VAL A 93 -22.52 -5.70 4.01
N ILE A 94 -21.96 -6.76 4.56
CA ILE A 94 -20.96 -7.60 3.91
C ILE A 94 -21.61 -8.95 3.63
N THR A 95 -21.60 -9.37 2.38
CA THR A 95 -22.11 -10.66 1.93
C THR A 95 -21.09 -11.34 1.04
N TYR A 96 -21.27 -12.64 0.82
CA TYR A 96 -20.43 -13.38 -0.11
C TYR A 96 -21.25 -14.37 -0.96
N GLU A 97 -20.72 -14.68 -2.14
CA GLU A 97 -21.24 -15.67 -3.06
C GLU A 97 -20.13 -16.67 -3.40
N GLU A 98 -20.44 -17.95 -3.23
CA GLU A 98 -19.54 -19.05 -3.52
C GLU A 98 -19.67 -19.46 -5.00
N GLN A 99 -18.68 -19.10 -5.82
CA GLN A 99 -18.63 -19.46 -7.23
C GLN A 99 -17.30 -20.12 -7.56
N GLN A 100 -17.17 -21.42 -7.25
CA GLN A 100 -15.90 -22.12 -7.40
C GLN A 100 -15.24 -21.89 -8.79
N PRO A 101 -13.93 -21.56 -8.82
CA PRO A 101 -12.99 -21.57 -7.70
C PRO A 101 -12.89 -20.25 -6.89
N ILE A 102 -13.81 -19.30 -7.11
CA ILE A 102 -13.77 -17.92 -6.61
C ILE A 102 -14.78 -17.71 -5.47
N LEU A 103 -14.36 -17.03 -4.41
CA LEU A 103 -15.27 -16.42 -3.44
C LEU A 103 -15.47 -14.94 -3.78
N LYS A 104 -16.70 -14.53 -4.04
CA LYS A 104 -17.02 -13.11 -4.27
C LYS A 104 -17.54 -12.49 -2.98
N ILE A 105 -16.97 -11.37 -2.58
CA ILE A 105 -17.31 -10.62 -1.39
C ILE A 105 -17.82 -9.26 -1.81
N PHE A 106 -18.98 -8.88 -1.30
CA PHE A 106 -19.63 -7.62 -1.59
C PHE A 106 -19.80 -6.83 -0.30
N SER A 107 -19.32 -5.59 -0.27
CA SER A 107 -19.52 -4.67 0.85
C SER A 107 -20.31 -3.45 0.40
N THR A 108 -21.38 -3.12 1.13
CA THR A 108 -22.29 -2.02 0.80
C THR A 108 -22.70 -1.27 2.07
N ILE A 109 -23.23 -0.06 1.89
CA ILE A 109 -23.77 0.75 2.97
C ILE A 109 -25.27 0.97 2.76
N ASN A 110 -26.08 0.64 3.76
CA ASN A 110 -27.51 0.95 3.78
C ASN A 110 -27.72 2.35 4.37
N LYS A 111 -28.72 3.08 3.87
CA LYS A 111 -29.12 4.40 4.38
C LYS A 111 -27.94 5.36 4.64
N PRO A 112 -27.07 5.62 3.63
CA PRO A 112 -25.87 6.44 3.80
C PRO A 112 -26.15 7.86 4.30
N ASP A 113 -27.35 8.39 4.07
CA ASP A 113 -27.76 9.73 4.51
C ASP A 113 -27.91 9.85 6.04
N ASP A 114 -28.19 8.74 6.72
CA ASP A 114 -28.34 8.71 8.19
C ASP A 114 -26.97 8.62 8.90
N ILE A 115 -25.92 8.27 8.17
CA ILE A 115 -24.55 8.14 8.67
C ILE A 115 -23.89 9.51 8.59
N ILE A 116 -23.46 10.02 9.73
CA ILE A 116 -22.66 11.25 9.82
C ILE A 116 -21.23 10.95 9.41
N ASP A 117 -20.64 9.94 10.03
CA ASP A 117 -19.24 9.54 9.87
C ASP A 117 -19.10 8.01 9.97
N LEU A 118 -18.12 7.46 9.25
CA LEU A 118 -17.83 6.03 9.22
C LEU A 118 -16.32 5.85 9.12
N ASP A 119 -15.75 5.12 10.07
CA ASP A 119 -14.42 4.54 9.96
C ASP A 119 -14.59 3.03 9.81
N LEU A 120 -14.15 2.48 8.68
CA LEU A 120 -14.21 1.05 8.37
C LEU A 120 -12.81 0.56 8.03
N THR A 121 -12.44 -0.60 8.58
CA THR A 121 -11.27 -1.34 8.14
C THR A 121 -11.69 -2.74 7.73
N ILE A 122 -11.38 -3.10 6.49
CA ILE A 122 -11.56 -4.45 5.94
C ILE A 122 -10.18 -5.09 5.82
N PHE A 123 -9.99 -6.15 6.59
CA PHE A 123 -8.81 -6.99 6.51
C PHE A 123 -9.11 -8.24 5.70
N PHE A 124 -8.22 -8.64 4.80
CA PHE A 124 -8.36 -9.91 4.09
C PHE A 124 -7.10 -10.75 4.19
N ASN A 125 -7.29 -12.06 4.32
CA ASN A 125 -6.22 -13.03 4.43
C ASN A 125 -5.42 -13.04 3.13
N PRO A 126 -4.08 -12.95 3.15
CA PRO A 126 -3.24 -12.85 1.96
C PRO A 126 -2.89 -14.20 1.30
N ASN A 127 -3.36 -15.34 1.84
CA ASN A 127 -2.91 -16.68 1.43
C ASN A 127 -3.55 -17.21 0.13
N TYR A 128 -4.48 -16.48 -0.48
CA TYR A 128 -5.13 -16.91 -1.71
C TYR A 128 -4.26 -16.60 -2.93
N ASN A 129 -4.44 -17.39 -4.00
CA ASN A 129 -3.57 -17.32 -5.16
C ASN A 129 -3.69 -15.97 -5.88
N ASN A 130 -4.92 -15.50 -6.08
CA ASN A 130 -5.22 -14.23 -6.75
C ASN A 130 -6.41 -13.49 -6.12
N TYR A 131 -6.39 -12.17 -6.30
CA TYR A 131 -7.44 -11.25 -5.89
C TYR A 131 -7.95 -10.45 -7.08
N SER A 132 -9.25 -10.18 -7.12
CA SER A 132 -9.83 -9.10 -7.94
C SER A 132 -10.35 -8.05 -6.98
N PHE A 133 -9.83 -6.83 -7.03
CA PHE A 133 -10.28 -5.73 -6.19
C PHE A 133 -10.93 -4.64 -7.02
N LYS A 134 -12.19 -4.31 -6.69
CA LYS A 134 -12.94 -3.21 -7.28
C LYS A 134 -13.64 -2.43 -6.20
N SER A 135 -13.45 -1.11 -6.18
CA SER A 135 -14.10 -0.22 -5.22
C SER A 135 -14.72 0.98 -5.92
N ASP A 136 -15.98 1.29 -5.63
CA ASP A 136 -16.61 2.58 -5.93
C ASP A 136 -17.10 3.20 -4.62
N SER A 137 -16.28 4.10 -4.04
CA SER A 137 -16.57 4.70 -2.74
C SER A 137 -17.38 5.98 -2.82
N ARG A 138 -17.77 6.46 -4.02
CA ARG A 138 -18.44 7.75 -4.24
C ARG A 138 -17.89 8.92 -3.41
N ASN A 139 -18.28 9.09 -2.15
CA ASN A 139 -17.86 10.21 -1.30
C ASN A 139 -16.93 9.80 -0.15
N GLY A 140 -16.37 8.59 -0.19
CA GLY A 140 -15.50 8.03 0.83
C GLY A 140 -14.01 8.15 0.48
N ASN A 141 -13.19 8.39 1.51
CA ASN A 141 -11.74 8.28 1.43
C ASN A 141 -11.35 6.80 1.44
N ILE A 142 -10.40 6.40 0.59
CA ILE A 142 -9.89 5.03 0.56
C ILE A 142 -8.42 5.04 0.95
N LYS A 143 -8.07 4.19 1.91
CA LYS A 143 -6.69 3.81 2.18
C LYS A 143 -6.52 2.32 1.89
N PHE A 144 -5.56 1.95 1.05
CA PHE A 144 -5.33 0.57 0.65
C PHE A 144 -3.85 0.22 0.85
N ASN A 145 -3.54 -0.70 1.76
CA ASN A 145 -2.16 -1.09 2.05
C ASN A 145 -2.00 -2.61 2.04
N THR A 146 -1.22 -3.13 1.10
CA THR A 146 -1.01 -4.59 0.99
C THR A 146 0.40 -4.97 0.58
N TYR A 147 0.77 -6.19 0.95
CA TYR A 147 2.08 -6.78 0.74
C TYR A 147 1.98 -8.16 0.10
N LYS A 148 2.78 -8.38 -0.96
CA LYS A 148 2.89 -9.68 -1.67
C LYS A 148 1.55 -10.26 -2.12
N ILE A 149 0.66 -9.42 -2.67
CA ILE A 149 -0.62 -9.88 -3.21
C ILE A 149 -0.59 -9.91 -4.73
N ASN A 150 -1.18 -10.95 -5.31
CA ASN A 150 -1.41 -11.06 -6.74
C ASN A 150 -2.82 -10.58 -7.09
N TYR A 151 -2.93 -9.53 -7.89
CA TYR A 151 -4.19 -8.97 -8.36
C TYR A 151 -4.42 -9.31 -9.83
N SER A 152 -5.51 -10.01 -10.12
CA SER A 152 -6.03 -10.15 -11.49
C SER A 152 -6.66 -8.85 -11.99
N VAL A 153 -7.28 -8.07 -11.10
CA VAL A 153 -7.88 -6.75 -11.36
C VAL A 153 -7.66 -5.86 -10.14
N PHE A 154 -7.31 -4.58 -10.37
CA PHE A 154 -7.23 -3.57 -9.33
C PHE A 154 -7.86 -2.26 -9.84
N GLU A 155 -9.01 -1.89 -9.27
CA GLU A 155 -9.75 -0.69 -9.65
C GLU A 155 -10.29 0.04 -8.43
N ILE A 156 -9.98 1.34 -8.33
CA ILE A 156 -10.57 2.25 -7.35
C ILE A 156 -11.24 3.41 -8.09
N LYS A 157 -12.47 3.70 -7.70
CA LYS A 157 -13.24 4.84 -8.18
C LYS A 157 -13.82 5.62 -7.00
N THR A 158 -13.74 6.95 -7.08
CA THR A 158 -14.43 7.86 -6.15
C THR A 158 -14.91 9.12 -6.87
N SER A 159 -16.03 9.68 -6.43
CA SER A 159 -16.53 10.98 -6.89
C SER A 159 -15.97 12.13 -6.04
N SER A 160 -15.82 11.93 -4.74
CA SER A 160 -15.22 12.87 -3.81
C SER A 160 -14.53 12.10 -2.68
N GLY A 161 -13.28 12.45 -2.40
CA GLY A 161 -12.49 11.81 -1.34
C GLY A 161 -11.11 11.44 -1.82
N ASN A 162 -10.20 11.31 -0.87
CA ASN A 162 -8.80 11.02 -1.16
C ASN A 162 -8.58 9.52 -1.33
N VAL A 163 -7.60 9.16 -2.16
CA VAL A 163 -7.21 7.77 -2.40
C VAL A 163 -5.73 7.61 -2.08
N ASP A 164 -5.44 6.88 -1.01
CA ASP A 164 -4.09 6.55 -0.58
C ASP A 164 -3.83 5.06 -0.81
N VAL A 165 -2.93 4.70 -1.74
CA VAL A 165 -2.62 3.29 -2.03
C VAL A 165 -1.14 3.03 -1.82
N GLN A 166 -0.86 1.97 -1.07
CA GLN A 166 0.46 1.42 -0.87
C GLN A 166 0.49 -0.05 -1.29
N LEU A 167 1.26 -0.37 -2.33
CA LEU A 167 1.45 -1.73 -2.81
C LEU A 167 2.92 -2.11 -2.79
N ASN A 168 3.25 -3.17 -2.05
CA ASN A 168 4.61 -3.65 -1.91
C ASN A 168 4.75 -5.12 -2.33
N LYS A 169 5.69 -5.42 -3.26
CA LYS A 169 5.92 -6.75 -3.84
C LYS A 169 4.64 -7.38 -4.43
N SER A 170 3.66 -6.58 -4.81
CA SER A 170 2.38 -7.05 -5.36
C SER A 170 2.47 -7.18 -6.88
N SER A 171 1.77 -8.16 -7.46
CA SER A 171 1.70 -8.35 -8.91
C SER A 171 0.32 -7.96 -9.41
N ILE A 172 0.22 -7.14 -10.46
CA ILE A 172 -1.04 -6.71 -11.07
C ILE A 172 -1.05 -7.20 -12.53
N TYR A 173 -1.92 -8.16 -12.83
CA TYR A 173 -1.92 -8.88 -14.12
C TYR A 173 -2.74 -8.19 -15.22
N ASN A 174 -3.64 -7.29 -14.84
CA ASN A 174 -4.42 -6.47 -15.77
C ASN A 174 -4.09 -5.00 -15.56
N ASP A 175 -4.86 -4.10 -16.16
CA ASP A 175 -4.68 -2.67 -15.94
C ASP A 175 -4.85 -2.32 -14.45
N PHE A 176 -3.97 -1.46 -13.94
CA PHE A 176 -4.14 -0.81 -12.64
C PHE A 176 -4.91 0.49 -12.85
N LYS A 177 -6.06 0.67 -12.21
CA LYS A 177 -6.95 1.82 -12.45
C LYS A 177 -7.32 2.56 -11.17
N ILE A 178 -7.10 3.87 -11.16
CA ILE A 178 -7.64 4.79 -10.16
C ILE A 178 -8.31 5.96 -10.86
N SER A 179 -9.56 6.24 -10.50
CA SER A 179 -10.32 7.34 -11.06
C SER A 179 -11.02 8.14 -9.97
N THR A 180 -10.72 9.43 -9.87
CA THR A 180 -11.36 10.36 -8.94
C THR A 180 -12.04 11.50 -9.71
N ILE A 181 -13.19 12.01 -9.25
CA ILE A 181 -13.72 13.29 -9.76
C ILE A 181 -13.14 14.44 -8.92
N SER A 182 -13.14 14.30 -7.60
CA SER A 182 -12.53 15.26 -6.70
C SER A 182 -11.81 14.56 -5.55
N GLY A 183 -10.63 15.06 -5.18
CA GLY A 183 -9.81 14.52 -4.10
C GLY A 183 -8.43 14.10 -4.57
N ASP A 184 -7.49 14.14 -3.65
CA ASP A 184 -6.09 13.86 -3.92
C ASP A 184 -5.84 12.35 -4.01
N THR A 185 -4.86 11.94 -4.81
CA THR A 185 -4.43 10.55 -4.94
C THR A 185 -2.96 10.44 -4.56
N ASN A 186 -2.63 9.65 -3.54
CA ASN A 186 -1.25 9.39 -3.12
C ASN A 186 -0.92 7.91 -3.30
N LEU A 187 0.08 7.61 -4.12
CA LEU A 187 0.45 6.22 -4.42
C LEU A 187 1.91 5.96 -4.06
N ILE A 188 2.12 4.90 -3.29
CA ILE A 188 3.43 4.36 -2.95
C ILE A 188 3.52 2.95 -3.50
N LEU A 189 4.39 2.74 -4.50
CA LEU A 189 4.51 1.47 -5.19
C LEU A 189 5.94 0.96 -5.05
N ASP A 190 6.13 -0.22 -4.48
CA ASP A 190 7.46 -0.73 -4.15
C ASP A 190 7.71 -2.18 -4.60
N HIS A 191 8.58 -2.34 -5.61
CA HIS A 191 8.88 -3.58 -6.34
C HIS A 191 7.65 -4.40 -6.73
N SER A 192 6.58 -3.69 -7.05
CA SER A 192 5.39 -4.28 -7.61
C SER A 192 5.59 -4.56 -9.10
N ILE A 193 4.92 -5.58 -9.61
CA ILE A 193 5.01 -6.03 -11.00
C ILE A 193 3.70 -5.67 -11.69
N PHE A 194 3.78 -5.05 -12.86
CA PHE A 194 2.63 -4.66 -13.67
C PHE A 194 2.70 -5.37 -15.02
N SER A 195 1.62 -6.02 -15.41
CA SER A 195 1.55 -6.73 -16.69
C SER A 195 1.01 -5.88 -17.83
N LYS A 196 0.27 -4.82 -17.50
CA LYS A 196 -0.39 -3.93 -18.45
C LYS A 196 -0.29 -2.47 -17.99
N ASP A 197 -1.18 -1.64 -18.50
CA ASP A 197 -1.19 -0.21 -18.30
C ASP A 197 -1.53 0.17 -16.85
N PHE A 198 -0.87 1.25 -16.42
CA PHE A 198 -1.16 1.96 -15.21
C PHE A 198 -1.95 3.22 -15.59
N ILE A 199 -3.13 3.41 -15.01
CA ILE A 199 -4.06 4.49 -15.38
C ILE A 199 -4.54 5.19 -14.11
N CYS A 200 -4.24 6.47 -13.98
CA CYS A 200 -4.70 7.34 -12.90
C CYS A 200 -5.33 8.62 -13.49
N THR A 201 -6.59 8.89 -13.18
CA THR A 201 -7.33 10.02 -13.75
C THR A 201 -8.05 10.80 -12.65
N SER A 202 -7.92 12.13 -12.65
CA SER A 202 -8.69 13.01 -11.78
C SER A 202 -9.32 14.19 -12.53
N ASP A 203 -10.55 14.57 -12.19
CA ASP A 203 -11.08 15.87 -12.67
C ASP A 203 -10.53 17.01 -11.81
N SER A 204 -10.38 16.80 -10.51
CA SER A 204 -9.81 17.77 -9.57
C SER A 204 -9.11 17.07 -8.40
N GLY A 205 -8.03 17.68 -7.90
CA GLY A 205 -7.18 17.08 -6.87
C GLY A 205 -5.83 16.64 -7.41
N ASP A 206 -4.82 16.76 -6.55
CA ASP A 206 -3.43 16.49 -6.87
C ASP A 206 -3.15 14.98 -6.89
N GLN A 207 -2.21 14.56 -7.74
CA GLN A 207 -1.77 13.17 -7.85
C GLN A 207 -0.28 13.08 -7.52
N PHE A 208 0.05 12.34 -6.46
CA PHE A 208 1.40 12.12 -5.97
C PHE A 208 1.78 10.65 -6.11
N PHE A 209 2.90 10.38 -6.76
CA PHE A 209 3.40 9.04 -7.01
C PHE A 209 4.83 8.90 -6.49
N ASP A 210 5.04 8.02 -5.52
CA ASP A 210 6.35 7.62 -5.01
C ASP A 210 6.60 6.16 -5.42
N ILE A 211 7.32 5.98 -6.53
CA ILE A 211 7.50 4.71 -7.23
C ILE A 211 8.93 4.18 -7.04
N TRP A 212 9.03 2.93 -6.63
CA TRP A 212 10.27 2.26 -6.26
C TRP A 212 10.42 0.91 -6.96
N ASN A 213 11.39 0.81 -7.86
CA ASN A 213 11.84 -0.41 -8.56
C ASN A 213 10.69 -1.30 -9.08
N ILE A 214 9.59 -0.69 -9.52
CA ILE A 214 8.50 -1.43 -10.14
C ILE A 214 8.95 -2.01 -11.48
N ARG A 215 8.30 -3.08 -11.92
CA ARG A 215 8.62 -3.74 -13.18
C ARG A 215 7.40 -3.87 -14.06
N PHE A 216 7.50 -3.41 -15.31
CA PHE A 216 6.53 -3.76 -16.35
C PHE A 216 7.02 -5.02 -17.10
N ILE A 217 6.21 -6.08 -17.14
CA ILE A 217 6.59 -7.34 -17.82
C ILE A 217 6.24 -7.35 -19.31
N SER A 218 5.55 -6.33 -19.80
CA SER A 218 5.28 -6.12 -21.21
C SER A 218 5.36 -4.63 -21.55
N TYR A 219 5.32 -4.30 -22.83
CA TYR A 219 5.21 -2.89 -23.24
C TYR A 219 3.95 -2.30 -22.63
N SER A 220 4.08 -1.22 -21.86
CA SER A 220 2.96 -0.69 -21.08
C SER A 220 3.02 0.83 -20.99
N ASN A 221 1.87 1.43 -20.72
CA ASN A 221 1.73 2.86 -20.50
C ASN A 221 1.53 3.15 -19.00
N PHE A 222 2.24 4.15 -18.50
CA PHE A 222 1.93 4.85 -17.27
C PHE A 222 1.22 6.15 -17.64
N ASN A 223 -0.08 6.21 -17.40
CA ASN A 223 -0.92 7.35 -17.75
C ASN A 223 -1.44 8.01 -16.48
N ALA A 224 -1.08 9.28 -16.28
CA ALA A 224 -1.64 10.13 -15.23
C ALA A 224 -2.25 11.37 -15.87
N SER A 225 -3.53 11.64 -15.60
CA SER A 225 -4.20 12.84 -16.12
C SER A 225 -5.03 13.56 -15.06
N ALA A 226 -4.98 14.90 -15.04
CA ALA A 226 -5.70 15.75 -14.09
C ALA A 226 -6.30 16.99 -14.76
N LEU A 227 -7.62 17.20 -14.73
CA LEU A 227 -8.22 18.42 -15.30
C LEU A 227 -7.98 19.67 -14.44
N SER A 228 -7.85 19.54 -13.12
CA SER A 228 -7.65 20.67 -12.20
C SER A 228 -6.88 20.25 -10.95
N GLY A 229 -5.70 19.67 -11.12
CA GLY A 229 -4.82 19.26 -10.04
C GLY A 229 -3.41 19.00 -10.54
N ARG A 230 -2.41 19.04 -9.66
CA ARG A 230 -1.01 18.85 -10.03
C ARG A 230 -0.69 17.36 -10.17
N ILE A 231 0.26 17.02 -11.03
CA ILE A 231 0.81 15.67 -11.13
C ILE A 231 2.26 15.70 -10.68
N ASN A 232 2.61 14.90 -9.68
CA ASN A 232 3.98 14.80 -9.17
C ASN A 232 4.41 13.33 -9.11
N VAL A 233 5.26 12.94 -10.05
CA VAL A 233 5.83 11.59 -10.14
C VAL A 233 7.27 11.61 -9.65
N LYS A 234 7.58 10.74 -8.69
CA LYS A 234 8.93 10.41 -8.26
C LYS A 234 9.17 8.94 -8.50
N TRP A 235 10.17 8.61 -9.30
CA TRP A 235 10.40 7.25 -9.75
C TRP A 235 11.86 6.85 -9.62
N ALA A 236 12.15 5.95 -8.70
CA ALA A 236 13.46 5.32 -8.55
C ALA A 236 13.46 3.92 -9.18
N ASN A 237 14.29 3.65 -10.19
CA ASN A 237 14.47 2.35 -10.81
C ASN A 237 15.95 1.98 -10.90
N HIS A 238 16.44 1.08 -10.04
CA HIS A 238 17.87 0.84 -9.87
C HIS A 238 18.38 -0.45 -10.52
N PHE A 239 17.57 -1.51 -10.57
CA PHE A 239 18.07 -2.85 -10.92
C PHE A 239 17.13 -3.68 -11.79
N ASN A 240 15.87 -3.25 -11.94
CA ASN A 240 14.90 -4.04 -12.68
C ASN A 240 14.92 -3.65 -14.15
N LYS A 241 15.36 -4.61 -14.98
CA LYS A 241 15.03 -4.58 -16.41
C LYS A 241 13.51 -4.68 -16.55
N SER A 242 12.88 -3.56 -16.84
CA SER A 242 11.49 -3.48 -17.24
C SER A 242 11.39 -3.73 -18.75
N HIS A 243 10.19 -3.93 -19.27
CA HIS A 243 9.99 -3.72 -20.70
C HIS A 243 9.93 -2.23 -20.97
N ASN A 244 9.93 -1.87 -22.26
CA ASN A 244 9.80 -0.47 -22.65
C ASN A 244 8.50 0.11 -22.09
N ILE A 245 8.56 1.36 -21.63
CA ILE A 245 7.45 2.06 -20.99
C ILE A 245 7.20 3.42 -21.65
N ASN A 246 5.94 3.80 -21.81
CA ASN A 246 5.57 5.19 -22.08
C ASN A 246 4.96 5.81 -20.83
N ILE A 247 5.48 6.94 -20.41
CA ILE A 247 4.98 7.74 -19.30
C ILE A 247 4.28 8.95 -19.92
N ASN A 248 2.96 9.03 -19.78
CA ASN A 248 2.14 10.13 -20.28
C ASN A 248 1.51 10.87 -19.09
N LEU A 249 1.94 12.11 -18.87
CA LEU A 249 1.48 12.97 -17.78
C LEU A 249 0.80 14.19 -18.38
N ASN A 250 -0.48 14.40 -18.07
CA ASN A 250 -1.24 15.52 -18.61
C ASN A 250 -2.02 16.22 -17.51
N SER A 251 -1.77 17.50 -17.28
CA SER A 251 -2.56 18.31 -16.36
C SER A 251 -2.95 19.66 -16.95
N HIS A 252 -4.02 20.29 -16.47
CA HIS A 252 -4.20 21.73 -16.70
C HIS A 252 -3.34 22.60 -15.76
N ASN A 253 -2.75 22.03 -14.71
CA ASN A 253 -1.87 22.66 -13.72
C ASN A 253 -0.45 22.06 -13.78
N ASP A 254 0.38 22.26 -12.75
CA ASP A 254 1.78 21.80 -12.75
C ASP A 254 1.93 20.29 -12.97
N VAL A 255 2.96 19.91 -13.75
CA VAL A 255 3.40 18.53 -13.95
C VAL A 255 4.87 18.42 -13.59
N SER A 256 5.20 17.55 -12.65
CA SER A 256 6.57 17.26 -12.23
C SER A 256 6.85 15.77 -12.37
N ILE A 257 7.96 15.42 -13.01
CA ILE A 257 8.53 14.08 -12.98
C ILE A 257 10.00 14.14 -12.57
N LYS A 258 10.32 13.42 -11.49
CA LYS A 258 11.67 13.17 -11.02
C LYS A 258 11.98 11.69 -11.15
N MET A 259 13.02 11.34 -11.90
CA MET A 259 13.41 9.96 -12.13
C MET A 259 14.89 9.72 -11.79
N TRP A 260 15.12 8.66 -11.03
CA TRP A 260 16.43 8.13 -10.71
C TRP A 260 16.56 6.78 -11.41
N SER A 261 17.29 6.74 -12.52
CA SER A 261 17.48 5.51 -13.28
C SER A 261 18.87 5.49 -13.92
N PRO A 262 19.61 4.37 -13.83
CA PRO A 262 20.90 4.25 -14.48
C PRO A 262 20.76 4.20 -16.00
N ILE A 263 21.55 5.02 -16.69
CA ILE A 263 21.64 5.06 -18.16
C ILE A 263 22.13 3.73 -18.74
N GLU A 264 22.84 2.91 -17.98
CA GLU A 264 23.33 1.63 -18.46
C GLU A 264 22.21 0.58 -18.61
N ILE A 265 21.04 0.81 -17.98
CA ILE A 265 19.87 -0.09 -18.05
C ILE A 265 18.63 0.57 -18.65
N THR A 266 18.58 1.90 -18.74
CA THR A 266 17.47 2.63 -19.35
C THR A 266 17.97 3.68 -20.35
N LYS A 267 17.29 3.78 -21.48
CA LYS A 267 17.43 4.88 -22.44
C LYS A 267 16.14 5.68 -22.51
N PHE A 268 16.27 6.97 -22.79
CA PHE A 268 15.20 7.95 -22.61
C PHE A 268 14.92 8.73 -23.89
N ASP A 269 13.64 8.82 -24.20
CA ASP A 269 13.06 9.81 -25.12
C ASP A 269 12.11 10.69 -24.32
N ILE A 270 12.37 12.00 -24.27
CA ILE A 270 11.69 12.91 -23.34
C ILE A 270 11.16 14.11 -24.11
N SER A 271 9.84 14.26 -24.12
CA SER A 271 9.12 15.41 -24.64
C SER A 271 8.33 16.08 -23.52
N TYR A 272 8.38 17.41 -23.46
CA TYR A 272 7.59 18.14 -22.48
C TYR A 272 7.12 19.51 -22.99
N GLU A 273 5.94 19.95 -22.57
CA GLU A 273 5.34 21.18 -23.08
C GLU A 273 4.48 21.88 -22.01
N ALA A 274 4.61 23.20 -21.91
CA ALA A 274 3.68 24.05 -21.19
C ALA A 274 3.06 25.06 -22.18
N ILE A 275 1.75 24.97 -22.41
CA ILE A 275 1.07 25.83 -23.40
C ILE A 275 1.08 27.29 -22.92
N ASN A 276 0.61 27.54 -21.70
CA ASN A 276 0.61 28.85 -21.04
C ASN A 276 1.35 28.74 -19.70
N GLY A 277 2.68 28.59 -19.79
CA GLY A 277 3.46 28.27 -18.62
C GLY A 277 4.97 28.32 -18.84
N THR A 278 5.69 27.69 -17.92
CA THR A 278 7.15 27.55 -17.99
C THR A 278 7.54 26.10 -18.04
N THR A 279 8.66 25.82 -18.70
CA THR A 279 9.23 24.48 -18.71
C THR A 279 10.64 24.49 -18.13
N ARG A 280 11.00 23.42 -17.43
CA ARG A 280 12.33 23.23 -16.87
C ARG A 280 12.75 21.77 -17.00
N PHE A 281 13.91 21.55 -17.60
CA PHE A 281 14.56 20.25 -17.59
C PHE A 281 15.89 20.32 -16.84
N SER A 282 16.03 19.47 -15.83
CA SER A 282 17.22 19.36 -15.00
C SER A 282 17.84 17.97 -15.16
N LYS A 283 19.06 17.94 -15.70
CA LYS A 283 19.76 16.74 -16.13
C LYS A 283 21.22 16.78 -15.72
N SER A 284 21.85 15.60 -15.60
CA SER A 284 23.31 15.51 -15.52
C SER A 284 23.92 15.91 -16.88
N ALA A 285 24.94 16.77 -16.85
CA ALA A 285 25.62 17.25 -18.05
C ALA A 285 26.21 16.07 -18.86
N ALA A 286 26.25 16.21 -20.18
CA ALA A 286 26.76 15.22 -21.15
C ALA A 286 25.94 13.92 -21.33
N LEU A 287 24.83 13.72 -20.62
CA LEU A 287 24.02 12.49 -20.76
C LEU A 287 22.81 12.62 -21.71
N PHE A 288 22.39 13.84 -22.02
CA PHE A 288 21.23 14.06 -22.90
C PHE A 288 21.51 15.13 -23.94
N GLU A 289 21.07 14.86 -25.16
CA GLU A 289 21.12 15.74 -26.32
C GLU A 289 19.72 16.31 -26.58
N GLU A 290 19.63 17.60 -26.88
CA GLU A 290 18.39 18.23 -27.33
C GLU A 290 18.25 18.01 -28.85
N ILE A 291 17.16 17.36 -29.26
CA ILE A 291 16.90 17.04 -30.68
C ILE A 291 15.78 17.89 -31.28
N GLY A 292 15.07 18.64 -30.44
CA GLY A 292 14.01 19.55 -30.80
C GLY A 292 13.64 20.42 -29.59
N PHE A 293 12.82 21.46 -29.81
CA PHE A 293 12.40 22.33 -28.71
C PHE A 293 11.69 21.52 -27.62
N ASN A 294 12.25 21.52 -26.41
CA ASN A 294 11.80 20.69 -25.28
C ASN A 294 11.74 19.17 -25.57
N HIS A 295 12.60 18.68 -26.45
CA HIS A 295 12.70 17.27 -26.81
C HIS A 295 14.14 16.77 -26.69
N TYR A 296 14.35 15.76 -25.85
CA TYR A 296 15.67 15.25 -25.51
C TYR A 296 15.77 13.74 -25.65
N HIS A 297 16.92 13.29 -26.13
CA HIS A 297 17.33 11.89 -26.09
C HIS A 297 18.47 11.69 -25.10
N SER A 298 18.52 10.54 -24.43
CA SER A 298 19.74 10.11 -23.75
C SER A 298 20.81 9.70 -24.76
N TYR A 299 22.10 9.87 -24.45
CA TYR A 299 23.21 9.56 -25.37
C TYR A 299 23.24 8.08 -25.83
N ASN A 300 22.66 7.18 -25.02
CA ASN A 300 22.57 5.75 -25.28
C ASN A 300 21.29 5.34 -26.05
N ILE A 301 20.52 6.29 -26.61
CA ILE A 301 19.23 6.03 -27.28
C ILE A 301 19.28 4.91 -28.34
N ASN A 302 20.42 4.81 -29.04
CA ASN A 302 20.63 3.83 -30.11
C ASN A 302 21.17 2.48 -29.62
N GLN A 303 21.43 2.31 -28.32
CA GLN A 303 21.90 1.04 -27.76
C GLN A 303 20.76 0.01 -27.73
N SER A 304 21.05 -1.20 -28.20
CA SER A 304 20.12 -2.33 -28.19
C SER A 304 20.22 -3.10 -26.86
N GLY A 305 19.13 -3.76 -26.46
CA GLY A 305 19.10 -4.59 -25.23
C GLY A 305 19.00 -3.83 -23.91
N ILE A 306 18.72 -2.52 -23.98
CA ILE A 306 18.47 -1.60 -22.87
C ILE A 306 17.01 -1.16 -22.95
N ASP A 307 16.36 -1.03 -21.80
CA ASP A 307 14.94 -0.69 -21.71
C ASP A 307 14.70 0.73 -22.20
N PHE A 308 13.63 0.93 -22.95
CA PHE A 308 13.25 2.23 -23.47
C PHE A 308 12.16 2.88 -22.62
N CYS A 309 12.43 4.08 -22.12
CA CYS A 309 11.47 4.90 -21.40
C CYS A 309 11.18 6.16 -22.22
N ASN A 310 9.95 6.23 -22.74
CA ASN A 310 9.42 7.42 -23.39
C ASN A 310 8.64 8.24 -22.35
N ILE A 311 8.92 9.53 -22.24
CA ILE A 311 8.28 10.44 -21.31
C ILE A 311 7.62 11.57 -22.12
N SER A 312 6.32 11.74 -21.92
CA SER A 312 5.55 12.88 -22.39
C SER A 312 4.88 13.57 -21.21
N ALA A 313 5.24 14.83 -20.96
CA ALA A 313 4.69 15.62 -19.86
C ALA A 313 4.15 16.96 -20.37
N ILE A 314 2.84 17.17 -20.25
CA ILE A 314 2.15 18.32 -20.85
C ILE A 314 1.31 19.04 -19.80
N THR A 315 1.39 20.37 -19.78
CA THR A 315 0.43 21.22 -19.08
C THR A 315 -0.20 22.31 -19.93
N ILE A 316 -1.46 22.67 -19.62
CA ILE A 316 -2.10 23.87 -20.16
C ILE A 316 -1.64 25.13 -19.42
N TYR A 317 -1.67 25.13 -18.08
CA TYR A 317 -1.30 26.27 -17.24
C TYR A 317 -0.31 25.82 -16.15
N GLY A 318 0.76 26.58 -15.92
CA GLY A 318 1.71 26.29 -14.83
C GLY A 318 3.09 25.81 -15.30
N GLU A 319 3.76 25.00 -14.47
CA GLU A 319 5.12 24.52 -14.75
C GLU A 319 5.14 23.05 -15.18
N VAL A 320 5.93 22.73 -16.23
CA VAL A 320 6.42 21.36 -16.44
C VAL A 320 7.86 21.25 -15.98
N TYR A 321 8.09 20.43 -14.97
CA TYR A 321 9.43 20.12 -14.45
C TYR A 321 9.80 18.67 -14.71
N VAL A 322 10.83 18.47 -15.52
CA VAL A 322 11.44 17.15 -15.75
C VAL A 322 12.81 17.13 -15.08
N PHE A 323 13.07 16.07 -14.32
CA PHE A 323 14.31 15.89 -13.60
C PHE A 323 14.80 14.46 -13.73
N ILE A 324 15.97 14.24 -14.33
CA ILE A 324 16.52 12.90 -14.53
C ILE A 324 17.92 12.83 -13.95
N VAL A 325 18.15 11.81 -13.13
CA VAL A 325 19.45 11.52 -12.52
C VAL A 325 19.90 10.14 -12.92
N ASN A 326 21.11 10.07 -13.46
CA ASN A 326 21.81 8.81 -13.66
C ASN A 326 22.30 8.30 -12.31
N CYS A 327 21.58 7.36 -11.69
CA CYS A 327 21.96 6.82 -10.39
C CYS A 327 21.88 5.28 -10.37
N PHE A 328 23.03 4.64 -10.20
CA PHE A 328 23.15 3.19 -10.07
C PHE A 328 22.95 2.68 -8.63
N LYS A 329 23.18 3.55 -7.63
CA LYS A 329 23.22 3.14 -6.22
C LYS A 329 22.01 3.66 -5.47
N TRP A 330 21.54 2.84 -4.53
CA TRP A 330 20.42 3.17 -3.65
C TRP A 330 20.70 4.33 -2.69
N GLN A 331 21.92 4.87 -2.55
CA GLN A 331 22.18 5.94 -1.58
C GLN A 331 23.25 7.00 -1.90
N ARG A 332 23.01 8.14 -1.23
CA ARG A 332 23.90 9.26 -0.83
C ARG A 332 24.56 10.16 -1.88
N PHE A 333 24.83 9.71 -3.09
CA PHE A 333 25.43 10.59 -4.11
C PHE A 333 24.39 11.30 -4.99
N CYS A 334 23.13 10.88 -4.93
CA CYS A 334 22.03 11.73 -5.33
C CYS A 334 21.79 12.74 -4.21
N ASN A 335 22.16 14.00 -4.44
CA ASN A 335 21.93 15.13 -3.52
C ASN A 335 20.44 15.42 -3.22
N TRP A 336 19.53 14.49 -3.53
CA TRP A 336 18.07 14.62 -3.52
C TRP A 336 17.37 13.50 -2.75
N ALA A 337 18.09 12.81 -1.85
CA ALA A 337 17.58 11.68 -1.06
C ALA A 337 16.43 12.00 -0.08
N ASN A 338 15.98 13.25 0.03
CA ASN A 338 14.84 13.64 0.85
C ASN A 338 13.56 13.85 0.02
N ASP A 339 13.60 13.55 -1.28
CA ASP A 339 12.47 13.81 -2.18
C ASP A 339 11.30 12.83 -1.99
N PHE A 340 11.55 11.60 -1.53
CA PHE A 340 10.50 10.60 -1.31
C PHE A 340 9.95 10.66 0.12
N ASN A 341 8.64 10.43 0.26
CA ASN A 341 8.03 10.33 1.58
C ASN A 341 8.47 9.03 2.25
N PRO A 342 8.83 9.05 3.55
CA PRO A 342 9.02 7.82 4.32
C PRO A 342 7.71 7.03 4.40
N TYR A 343 7.81 5.70 4.33
CA TYR A 343 6.64 4.81 4.44
C TYR A 343 6.99 3.51 5.16
N ASP A 344 5.99 2.90 5.79
CA ASP A 344 6.15 1.63 6.49
C ASP A 344 6.24 0.47 5.50
N VAL A 345 7.33 -0.27 5.52
CA VAL A 345 7.47 -1.53 4.80
C VAL A 345 7.17 -2.67 5.74
N HIS A 346 6.15 -3.46 5.38
CA HIS A 346 5.82 -4.70 6.04
C HIS A 346 6.54 -5.87 5.38
N THR A 347 7.15 -6.76 6.17
CA THR A 347 7.67 -8.03 5.68
C THR A 347 7.46 -9.14 6.69
N SER A 348 6.88 -10.24 6.22
CA SER A 348 6.70 -11.45 7.01
C SER A 348 7.13 -12.69 6.24
N GLY A 349 7.45 -13.74 6.98
CA GLY A 349 7.82 -15.03 6.41
C GLY A 349 7.97 -16.10 7.47
N GLU A 350 8.19 -17.30 6.98
CA GLU A 350 8.38 -18.48 7.81
C GLU A 350 9.55 -19.31 7.30
N TYR A 351 10.13 -20.09 8.20
CA TYR A 351 11.22 -20.99 7.89
C TYR A 351 11.13 -22.26 8.72
N VAL A 352 11.31 -23.41 8.07
CA VAL A 352 11.08 -24.72 8.69
C VAL A 352 12.30 -25.59 8.51
N ILE A 353 12.73 -26.27 9.58
CA ILE A 353 13.72 -27.33 9.52
C ILE A 353 13.06 -28.66 9.90
N PRO A 354 12.87 -29.59 8.94
CA PRO A 354 12.30 -30.90 9.21
C PRO A 354 13.22 -31.80 10.05
N LYS A 355 12.65 -32.65 10.90
CA LYS A 355 13.38 -33.66 11.69
C LYS A 355 14.13 -34.67 10.83
N LYS A 356 13.51 -35.09 9.75
CA LYS A 356 14.04 -36.13 8.86
C LYS A 356 15.38 -35.76 8.22
N ASP A 357 15.67 -34.45 8.10
CA ASP A 357 16.85 -33.95 7.39
C ASP A 357 18.07 -33.81 8.31
N HIS A 358 17.89 -33.94 9.63
CA HIS A 358 18.98 -33.74 10.61
C HIS A 358 18.96 -34.79 11.72
N ASN A 359 20.07 -35.50 11.89
CA ASN A 359 20.30 -36.42 13.01
C ASN A 359 21.11 -35.71 14.10
N VAL A 360 20.43 -34.91 14.93
CA VAL A 360 21.03 -34.07 15.98
C VAL A 360 20.32 -34.26 17.33
N THR A 361 20.95 -33.82 18.42
CA THR A 361 20.33 -33.82 19.77
C THR A 361 20.28 -32.43 20.39
N THR A 362 21.03 -31.48 19.82
CA THR A 362 21.18 -30.12 20.33
C THR A 362 20.94 -29.10 19.21
N ILE A 363 20.32 -27.99 19.57
CA ILE A 363 20.09 -26.83 18.71
C ILE A 363 20.81 -25.64 19.35
N GLU A 364 21.60 -24.94 18.56
CA GLU A 364 22.20 -23.67 18.91
C GLU A 364 21.65 -22.59 17.99
N PHE A 365 21.08 -21.55 18.58
CA PHE A 365 20.55 -20.40 17.87
C PHE A 365 21.51 -19.22 18.00
N TYR A 366 21.84 -18.60 16.87
CA TYR A 366 22.73 -17.47 16.75
C TYR A 366 22.01 -16.30 16.07
N ASN A 367 21.90 -15.17 16.77
CA ASN A 367 21.48 -13.92 16.16
C ASN A 367 22.73 -13.13 15.76
N LEU A 368 23.04 -13.09 14.46
CA LEU A 368 24.34 -12.62 13.94
C LEU A 368 24.46 -11.11 13.83
N ASN A 369 23.35 -10.39 13.64
CA ASN A 369 23.35 -8.94 13.62
C ASN A 369 22.68 -8.44 14.90
N TYR A 370 23.49 -7.92 15.82
CA TYR A 370 23.00 -7.05 16.89
C TYR A 370 22.39 -5.82 16.22
N ILE A 371 21.09 -5.87 15.96
CA ILE A 371 20.36 -4.73 15.43
C ILE A 371 20.49 -3.63 16.49
N TYR A 372 21.28 -2.60 16.20
CA TYR A 372 21.21 -1.34 16.93
C TYR A 372 19.85 -0.72 16.59
N LEU A 373 18.78 -1.28 17.15
CA LEU A 373 17.52 -0.59 17.27
C LEU A 373 17.82 0.66 18.09
N ASN A 374 17.32 1.81 17.65
CA ASN A 374 17.42 3.06 18.41
C ASN A 374 16.90 2.90 19.85
N ARG A 375 16.16 1.81 20.14
CA ARG A 375 15.85 1.34 21.48
C ARG A 375 15.92 -0.20 21.52
N THR A 376 16.70 -0.74 22.45
CA THR A 376 16.85 -2.19 22.70
C THR A 376 15.58 -2.87 23.23
N GLU A 377 14.52 -2.09 23.52
CA GLU A 377 13.23 -2.58 24.04
C GLU A 377 12.35 -3.30 23.01
N TYR A 378 12.74 -3.30 21.73
CA TYR A 378 11.94 -3.86 20.63
C TYR A 378 12.54 -5.13 20.00
N LEU A 379 13.56 -5.73 20.59
CA LEU A 379 14.22 -6.95 20.11
C LEU A 379 13.63 -8.19 20.81
N ASP A 380 12.32 -8.42 20.67
CA ASP A 380 11.67 -9.60 21.25
C ASP A 380 11.71 -10.77 20.27
N ILE A 381 12.72 -11.64 20.41
CA ILE A 381 12.67 -12.99 19.87
C ILE A 381 11.96 -13.87 20.89
N ASN A 382 10.73 -14.27 20.55
CA ASN A 382 9.91 -15.15 21.36
C ASN A 382 10.31 -16.60 21.12
N PHE A 383 10.48 -17.38 22.20
CA PHE A 383 10.74 -18.81 22.12
C PHE A 383 9.52 -19.60 22.58
N LYS A 384 9.04 -20.51 21.73
CA LYS A 384 7.89 -21.39 22.02
C LYS A 384 8.25 -22.84 21.75
N LEU A 385 7.50 -23.76 22.33
CA LEU A 385 7.67 -25.20 22.06
C LEU A 385 6.72 -25.65 20.95
N LEU A 386 7.24 -26.46 20.04
CA LEU A 386 6.41 -27.23 19.11
C LEU A 386 5.69 -28.36 19.84
N PRO A 387 4.55 -28.85 19.33
CA PRO A 387 3.97 -30.11 19.76
C PRO A 387 4.98 -31.26 19.60
N VAL A 388 4.99 -32.20 20.54
CA VAL A 388 5.88 -33.40 20.52
C VAL A 388 5.67 -34.23 19.24
N THR A 389 4.48 -34.14 18.64
CA THR A 389 4.10 -34.81 17.39
C THR A 389 4.59 -34.09 16.13
N SER A 390 5.14 -32.88 16.23
CA SER A 390 5.57 -32.11 15.06
C SER A 390 6.65 -32.86 14.27
N GLU A 391 6.60 -32.81 12.95
CA GLU A 391 7.67 -33.34 12.08
C GLU A 391 8.88 -32.39 11.96
N ASN A 392 8.80 -31.21 12.56
CA ASN A 392 9.81 -30.17 12.46
C ASN A 392 10.66 -30.12 13.74
N ILE A 393 11.95 -29.82 13.58
CA ILE A 393 12.88 -29.50 14.67
C ILE A 393 12.68 -28.04 15.07
N ILE A 394 12.59 -27.18 14.05
CA ILE A 394 12.43 -25.74 14.18
C ILE A 394 11.35 -25.28 13.23
N TYR A 395 10.49 -24.39 13.72
CA TYR A 395 9.65 -23.52 12.91
C TYR A 395 9.91 -22.09 13.36
N LEU A 396 10.28 -21.22 12.44
CA LEU A 396 10.49 -19.79 12.68
C LEU A 396 9.42 -19.03 11.92
N ASP A 397 8.79 -18.08 12.58
CA ASP A 397 7.88 -17.09 12.01
C ASP A 397 8.41 -15.69 12.32
N TRP A 398 8.31 -14.77 11.37
CA TRP A 398 8.66 -13.37 11.59
C TRP A 398 7.67 -12.44 10.94
N ASP A 399 7.48 -11.31 11.61
CA ASP A 399 6.64 -10.19 11.19
C ASP A 399 7.34 -8.88 11.55
N LEU A 400 7.76 -8.14 10.54
CA LEU A 400 8.57 -6.93 10.65
C LEU A 400 7.87 -5.76 9.97
N THR A 401 7.93 -4.59 10.61
CA THR A 401 7.57 -3.32 9.99
C THR A 401 8.67 -2.30 10.24
N TYR A 402 9.12 -1.65 9.18
CA TYR A 402 10.18 -0.65 9.26
C TYR A 402 9.94 0.52 8.32
N LEU A 403 10.38 1.71 8.73
CA LEU A 403 10.29 2.90 7.93
C LEU A 403 11.35 2.88 6.82
N HIS A 404 10.90 3.04 5.57
CA HIS A 404 11.75 3.10 4.38
C HIS A 404 11.67 4.48 3.71
N ALA A 405 12.82 5.04 3.31
CA ALA A 405 12.89 6.26 2.49
C ALA A 405 14.24 6.33 1.73
N MET A 406 14.33 7.18 0.69
CA MET A 406 15.59 7.36 -0.07
C MET A 406 16.79 7.83 0.81
N GLY A 407 16.48 8.50 1.94
CA GLY A 407 17.45 8.94 2.94
C GLY A 407 17.42 8.15 4.25
N ILE A 408 16.62 7.09 4.37
CA ILE A 408 16.49 6.25 5.57
C ILE A 408 16.54 4.77 5.14
N GLY A 409 17.72 4.15 5.32
CA GLY A 409 17.97 2.74 4.95
C GLY A 409 18.40 2.57 3.49
N VAL A 410 19.41 1.72 3.25
CA VAL A 410 19.92 1.38 1.90
C VAL A 410 19.46 -0.04 1.64
N GLY A 411 18.51 -0.19 0.74
CA GLY A 411 17.96 -1.51 0.45
C GLY A 411 16.92 -1.97 1.46
N ARG A 412 16.17 -2.98 1.02
CA ARG A 412 15.18 -3.65 1.84
C ARG A 412 15.87 -4.52 2.87
N ILE A 413 15.28 -4.59 4.05
CA ILE A 413 15.66 -5.55 5.08
C ILE A 413 15.03 -6.89 4.69
N GLU A 414 15.87 -7.89 4.48
CA GLU A 414 15.44 -9.28 4.33
C GLU A 414 15.97 -10.10 5.50
N VAL A 415 15.21 -11.11 5.92
CA VAL A 415 15.64 -12.03 6.97
C VAL A 415 16.48 -13.12 6.30
N GLY A 416 17.80 -13.02 6.46
CA GLY A 416 18.74 -14.05 6.07
C GLY A 416 18.70 -15.19 7.07
N ILE A 417 18.42 -16.40 6.60
CA ILE A 417 18.38 -17.59 7.46
C ILE A 417 19.32 -18.63 6.89
N SER A 418 20.25 -19.09 7.71
CA SER A 418 21.12 -20.20 7.35
C SER A 418 21.23 -21.19 8.50
N ASN A 419 21.49 -22.45 8.18
CA ASN A 419 21.73 -23.47 9.18
C ASN A 419 22.89 -24.37 8.77
N LYS A 420 23.53 -24.97 9.76
CA LYS A 420 24.63 -25.92 9.57
C LYS A 420 24.59 -26.98 10.64
N THR A 421 24.84 -28.23 10.27
CA THR A 421 25.01 -29.33 11.23
C THR A 421 26.50 -29.59 11.49
N GLU A 422 26.90 -29.62 12.75
CA GLU A 422 28.26 -29.94 13.20
C GLU A 422 28.20 -31.02 14.29
N GLY A 423 28.48 -32.28 13.91
CA GLY A 423 28.29 -33.42 14.81
C GLY A 423 26.81 -33.59 15.18
N ASN A 424 26.52 -33.62 16.49
CA ASN A 424 25.15 -33.75 17.02
C ASN A 424 24.45 -32.39 17.27
N ILE A 425 25.01 -31.29 16.76
CA ILE A 425 24.52 -29.93 16.97
C ILE A 425 24.00 -29.36 15.65
N LEU A 426 22.76 -28.87 15.64
CA LEU A 426 22.22 -28.00 14.59
C LEU A 426 22.42 -26.54 14.99
N LYS A 427 23.21 -25.81 14.21
CA LYS A 427 23.39 -24.37 14.35
C LYS A 427 22.44 -23.65 13.41
N LEU A 428 21.58 -22.79 13.95
CA LEU A 428 20.69 -21.91 13.21
C LEU A 428 21.18 -20.48 13.37
N TYR A 429 21.35 -19.79 12.25
CA TYR A 429 21.74 -18.39 12.20
C TYR A 429 20.59 -17.59 11.59
N ILE A 430 20.19 -16.53 12.29
CA ILE A 430 19.37 -15.47 11.71
C ILE A 430 20.24 -14.25 11.55
N ASP A 431 20.11 -13.64 10.38
CA ASP A 431 20.69 -12.36 10.04
C ASP A 431 19.59 -11.47 9.45
N LEU A 432 19.73 -10.17 9.63
CA LEU A 432 19.03 -9.21 8.78
C LEU A 432 19.99 -8.79 7.68
N GLU A 433 19.71 -9.25 6.47
CA GLU A 433 20.42 -8.82 5.28
C GLU A 433 19.91 -7.44 4.87
N TYR A 434 20.77 -6.44 4.97
CA TYR A 434 20.55 -5.09 4.43
C TYR A 434 21.87 -4.55 3.89
N GLU A 435 21.83 -3.72 2.84
CA GLU A 435 23.05 -3.12 2.30
C GLU A 435 23.57 -2.06 3.28
N LEU A 436 24.71 -2.33 3.90
CA LEU A 436 25.32 -1.47 4.91
C LEU A 436 25.94 -0.21 4.29
N ASP A 437 25.15 0.87 4.24
CA ASP A 437 25.66 2.23 4.08
C ASP A 437 25.00 3.18 5.10
N ARG A 438 25.48 3.11 6.35
CA ARG A 438 25.42 4.15 7.42
C ARG A 438 24.07 4.63 7.96
N ILE A 439 22.90 4.18 7.48
CA ILE A 439 21.61 4.56 8.08
C ILE A 439 20.87 3.31 8.54
N LEU A 440 20.76 3.17 9.87
CA LEU A 440 20.05 2.07 10.51
C LEU A 440 18.55 2.18 10.19
N PRO A 441 17.89 1.09 9.80
CA PRO A 441 16.44 1.07 9.63
C PRO A 441 15.72 1.41 10.94
N THR A 442 14.64 2.18 10.85
CA THR A 442 13.78 2.45 12.00
C THR A 442 12.63 1.46 12.01
N PHE A 443 12.73 0.41 12.82
CA PHE A 443 11.66 -0.56 13.01
C PHE A 443 10.53 0.05 13.85
N THR A 444 9.30 -0.12 13.38
CA THR A 444 8.07 0.19 14.11
C THR A 444 7.43 -1.08 14.66
N ASN A 445 7.69 -2.23 14.04
CA ASN A 445 7.36 -3.56 14.57
C ASN A 445 8.54 -4.52 14.30
N TYR A 446 8.89 -5.33 15.29
CA TYR A 446 9.91 -6.36 15.18
C TYR A 446 9.47 -7.58 16.00
N ASN A 447 8.87 -8.57 15.34
CA ASN A 447 8.41 -9.79 15.99
C ASN A 447 9.03 -11.01 15.32
N PHE A 448 9.81 -11.76 16.08
CA PHE A 448 10.31 -13.07 15.68
C PHE A 448 9.83 -14.10 16.69
N THR A 449 9.25 -15.21 16.21
CA THR A 449 8.90 -16.34 17.08
C THR A 449 9.58 -17.61 16.59
N LEU A 450 10.50 -18.14 17.40
CA LEU A 450 11.17 -19.41 17.18
C LEU A 450 10.47 -20.51 17.97
N PHE A 451 9.87 -21.45 17.26
CA PHE A 451 9.27 -22.65 17.82
C PHE A 451 10.24 -23.83 17.74
N ILE A 452 10.48 -24.47 18.87
CA ILE A 452 11.53 -25.48 19.03
C ILE A 452 10.92 -26.80 19.47
N HIS A 453 11.36 -27.90 18.86
CA HIS A 453 10.89 -29.22 19.24
C HIS A 453 11.40 -29.63 20.63
N PRO A 454 10.52 -30.08 21.55
CA PRO A 454 10.89 -30.32 22.96
C PRO A 454 11.86 -31.48 23.18
N SER A 455 12.10 -32.33 22.19
CA SER A 455 13.07 -33.45 22.28
C SER A 455 14.53 -33.04 22.13
N TYR A 456 14.83 -31.77 21.85
CA TYR A 456 16.19 -31.28 21.62
C TYR A 456 16.62 -30.34 22.74
N SER A 457 17.89 -30.39 23.12
CA SER A 457 18.47 -29.36 24.00
C SER A 457 18.62 -28.07 23.20
N PHE A 458 18.27 -26.92 23.78
CA PHE A 458 18.29 -25.63 23.08
C PHE A 458 19.16 -24.60 23.82
N TYR A 459 20.02 -23.92 23.06
CA TYR A 459 20.87 -22.84 23.53
C TYR A 459 20.74 -21.62 22.60
N ASN A 460 20.62 -20.42 23.19
CA ASN A 460 20.54 -19.15 22.48
C ASN A 460 21.82 -18.33 22.73
N TYR A 461 22.45 -17.88 21.66
CA TYR A 461 23.62 -17.01 21.66
C TYR A 461 23.30 -15.70 20.94
N THR A 462 23.44 -14.58 21.65
CA THR A 462 23.42 -13.24 21.07
C THR A 462 24.87 -12.83 20.82
N ILE A 463 25.24 -12.62 19.56
CA ILE A 463 26.61 -12.24 19.16
C ILE A 463 26.70 -10.73 18.93
#